data_AF-A0AAI9EKW0-F1
#
_entry.id   AF-A0AAI9EKW0-F1
#
_cell.length_a   1.000
_cell.length_b   1.000
_cell.length_c   1.000
_cell.angle_alpha   90.00
_cell.angle_beta   90.00
_cell.angle_gamma   90.00
#
_symmetry.space_group_name_H-M   'P 1'
#
loop_
_entity.id
_entity.type
_entity.pdbx_description
1 polymer ?
#
loop_
_entity_poly.entity_id
_entity_poly.type
_entity_poly.pdbx_seq_one_letter_code
_entity_poly.pdbx_strand_id
1 'polypeptide(L)'
;MTPRIRALLLTGIITGLTMAIVAVARPWTREDASDDWVVLRFEAGEAATAYEAFESLAATEIAGDDALQLLEAGGIDGNEFGDDSYDVYFVGPDRRIMWEVLEPIFANAPVPWTSVELRRGLEDEAPVVVRAAR
;
A
#
# COMPACT_ATOMS: atom_id res chain seq x y z
N MET A 1 28.60 -58.61 28.54
CA MET A 1 28.07 -57.45 29.30
C MET A 1 28.30 -56.19 28.47
N THR A 2 27.26 -55.73 27.78
CA THR A 2 27.05 -54.33 27.34
C THR A 2 26.82 -53.43 28.58
N PRO A 3 26.89 -52.08 28.52
CA PRO A 3 26.77 -51.23 27.34
C PRO A 3 27.82 -50.10 27.17
N ARG A 4 28.05 -49.72 25.91
CA ARG A 4 28.59 -48.41 25.52
C ARG A 4 27.40 -47.44 25.42
N ILE A 5 27.35 -46.44 26.29
CA ILE A 5 26.34 -45.37 26.23
C ILE A 5 26.78 -44.35 25.18
N ARG A 6 25.90 -44.18 24.20
CA ARG A 6 25.95 -43.16 23.15
C ARG A 6 25.55 -41.81 23.77
N ALA A 7 26.43 -40.82 23.71
CA ALA A 7 26.10 -39.40 23.88
C ALA A 7 26.75 -38.67 22.69
N LEU A 8 26.01 -38.44 21.62
CA LEU A 8 25.24 -37.23 21.36
C LEU A 8 26.13 -35.99 21.21
N LEU A 9 26.66 -35.78 20.00
CA LEU A 9 27.10 -34.47 19.52
C LEU A 9 26.40 -34.23 18.18
N LEU A 10 25.11 -33.89 18.27
CA LEU A 10 24.32 -33.21 17.25
C LEU A 10 24.72 -31.72 17.27
N THR A 11 25.93 -31.42 16.81
CA THR A 11 26.47 -30.04 16.72
C THR A 11 27.13 -29.85 15.36
N GLY A 12 26.40 -30.18 14.29
CA GLY A 12 26.94 -30.10 12.93
C GLY A 12 25.93 -29.71 11.84
N ILE A 13 24.75 -29.17 12.19
CA ILE A 13 23.70 -28.85 11.20
C ILE A 13 23.30 -27.35 11.21
N ILE A 14 23.77 -26.54 12.16
CA ILE A 14 23.32 -25.12 12.26
C ILE A 14 24.22 -24.14 11.47
N THR A 15 25.40 -24.54 11.01
CA THR A 15 26.35 -23.61 10.38
C THR A 15 26.30 -23.59 8.84
N GLY A 16 25.42 -24.39 8.21
CA GLY A 16 25.35 -24.52 6.74
C GLY A 16 24.17 -23.79 6.07
N LEU A 17 23.15 -23.35 6.81
CA LEU A 17 21.89 -22.85 6.26
C LEU A 17 21.73 -21.32 6.32
N THR A 18 22.72 -20.58 6.79
CA THR A 18 22.66 -19.10 6.84
C THR A 18 23.33 -18.42 5.63
N MET A 19 24.05 -19.17 4.78
CA MET A 19 24.86 -18.58 3.70
C MET A 19 24.31 -18.79 2.28
N ALA A 20 23.01 -19.12 2.14
CA ALA A 20 22.41 -19.42 0.83
C ALA A 20 21.26 -18.49 0.40
N ILE A 21 20.90 -17.46 1.19
CA ILE A 21 19.76 -16.58 0.85
C ILE A 21 20.18 -15.18 0.37
N VAL A 22 21.41 -14.72 0.62
CA VAL A 22 21.81 -13.33 0.30
C VAL A 22 22.75 -13.26 -0.91
N ALA A 23 22.40 -13.91 -2.02
CA ALA A 23 23.17 -13.79 -3.27
C ALA A 23 22.31 -13.81 -4.54
N VAL A 24 21.01 -13.48 -4.42
CA VAL A 24 20.22 -12.99 -5.57
C VAL A 24 19.61 -11.64 -5.21
N ALA A 25 20.43 -10.75 -4.63
CA ALA A 25 20.25 -9.33 -4.87
C ALA A 25 20.69 -9.08 -6.33
N ARG A 26 19.89 -9.54 -7.30
CA ARG A 26 19.90 -8.87 -8.58
C ARG A 26 19.46 -7.43 -8.27
N PRO A 27 20.22 -6.39 -8.63
CA PRO A 27 19.60 -5.09 -8.76
C PRO A 27 18.55 -5.31 -9.86
N TRP A 28 17.30 -5.48 -9.45
CA TRP A 28 16.19 -5.17 -10.31
C TRP A 28 16.28 -3.67 -10.49
N THR A 29 17.14 -3.22 -11.40
CA THR A 29 16.77 -2.08 -12.22
C THR A 29 15.55 -2.58 -12.99
N ARG A 30 14.40 -2.54 -12.32
CA ARG A 30 13.10 -2.47 -12.98
C ARG A 30 13.32 -1.37 -14.02
N GLU A 31 13.07 -1.64 -15.30
CA GLU A 31 12.83 -0.52 -16.23
C GLU A 31 11.96 0.48 -15.47
N ASP A 32 12.28 1.78 -15.48
CA ASP A 32 11.53 2.83 -14.77
C ASP A 32 10.04 2.60 -15.03
N ALA A 33 9.44 1.78 -14.18
CA ALA A 33 8.10 1.30 -14.38
C ALA A 33 7.34 2.47 -13.82
N SER A 34 6.68 3.21 -14.71
CA SER A 34 5.79 4.30 -14.33
C SER A 34 5.11 3.90 -13.03
N ASP A 35 5.33 4.69 -11.97
CA ASP A 35 4.82 4.32 -10.66
C ASP A 35 3.32 4.04 -10.77
N ASP A 36 2.88 3.03 -10.04
CA ASP A 36 1.47 2.70 -9.91
C ASP A 36 0.80 3.76 -9.01
N TRP A 37 -0.49 4.01 -9.22
CA TRP A 37 -1.23 5.02 -8.47
C TRP A 37 -2.50 4.45 -7.87
N VAL A 38 -2.84 4.98 -6.70
CA VAL A 38 -4.15 4.82 -6.06
C VAL A 38 -4.74 6.22 -5.91
N VAL A 39 -5.84 6.48 -6.61
CA VAL A 39 -6.56 7.77 -6.54
C VAL A 39 -7.86 7.53 -5.79
N LEU A 40 -7.96 8.06 -4.57
CA LEU A 40 -9.18 8.03 -3.76
C LEU A 40 -10.02 9.26 -4.08
N ARG A 41 -11.28 9.04 -4.41
CA ARG A 41 -12.23 10.10 -4.76
C ARG A 41 -13.36 10.18 -3.75
N PHE A 42 -13.60 11.39 -3.27
CA PHE A 42 -14.69 11.78 -2.39
C PHE A 42 -15.61 12.73 -3.16
N GLU A 43 -16.61 12.18 -3.83
CA GLU A 43 -17.60 12.98 -4.58
C GLU A 43 -18.51 13.72 -3.59
N ALA A 44 -18.80 14.99 -3.87
CA ALA A 44 -19.77 15.75 -3.11
C ALA A 44 -21.16 15.09 -3.21
N GLY A 45 -21.87 14.97 -2.09
CA GLY A 45 -23.16 14.29 -2.05
C GLY A 45 -23.91 14.50 -0.74
N GLU A 46 -24.81 13.58 -0.41
CA GLU A 46 -25.63 13.65 0.81
C GLU A 46 -24.78 13.56 2.09
N ALA A 47 -23.63 12.88 2.05
CA ALA A 47 -22.78 12.65 3.21
C ALA A 47 -21.90 13.85 3.55
N ALA A 48 -21.31 14.49 2.54
CA ALA A 48 -20.42 15.63 2.68
C ALA A 48 -20.20 16.33 1.34
N THR A 49 -19.81 17.60 1.40
CA THR A 49 -19.21 18.34 0.28
C THR A 49 -17.74 17.98 0.11
N ALA A 50 -17.16 18.28 -1.06
CA ALA A 50 -15.72 18.15 -1.29
C ALA A 50 -14.88 18.97 -0.29
N TYR A 51 -15.36 20.17 0.10
CA TYR A 51 -14.67 20.99 1.09
C TYR A 51 -14.70 20.38 2.49
N GLU A 52 -15.83 19.81 2.90
CA GLU A 52 -15.93 19.09 4.18
C GLU A 52 -15.05 17.83 4.19
N ALA A 53 -14.90 17.15 3.06
CA ALA A 53 -13.94 16.06 2.91
C ALA A 53 -12.50 16.55 3.16
N PHE A 54 -12.06 17.62 2.48
CA PHE A 54 -10.74 18.23 2.69
C PHE A 54 -10.48 18.61 4.16
N GLU A 55 -11.42 19.30 4.81
CA GLU A 55 -11.27 19.71 6.22
C GLU A 55 -11.19 18.51 7.18
N SER A 56 -11.84 17.39 6.84
CA SER A 56 -11.99 16.25 7.74
C SER A 56 -10.95 15.14 7.53
N LEU A 57 -10.32 15.07 6.35
CA LEU A 57 -9.49 13.93 5.95
C LEU A 57 -8.00 14.06 6.26
N ALA A 58 -7.50 15.23 6.68
CA ALA A 58 -6.08 15.45 6.91
C ALA A 58 -5.41 14.39 7.82
N ALA A 59 -6.10 13.98 8.90
CA ALA A 59 -5.57 12.93 9.78
C ALA A 59 -5.59 11.53 9.14
N THR A 60 -6.59 11.24 8.30
CA THR A 60 -6.70 9.97 7.58
C THR A 60 -5.65 9.89 6.46
N GLU A 61 -5.40 11.00 5.76
CA GLU A 61 -4.36 11.12 4.74
C GLU A 61 -2.97 10.85 5.33
N ILE A 62 -2.64 11.50 6.46
CA ILE A 62 -1.38 11.27 7.19
C ILE A 62 -1.27 9.81 7.62
N ALA A 63 -2.35 9.21 8.16
CA ALA A 63 -2.32 7.81 8.55
C ALA A 63 -2.08 6.86 7.36
N GLY A 64 -2.64 7.18 6.20
CA GLY A 64 -2.39 6.45 4.95
C GLY A 64 -0.94 6.56 4.48
N ASP A 65 -0.40 7.77 4.48
CA ASP A 65 1.00 8.04 4.12
C ASP A 65 1.99 7.32 5.05
N ASP A 66 1.81 7.47 6.37
CA ASP A 66 2.61 6.80 7.39
C ASP A 66 2.60 5.28 7.21
N ALA A 67 1.43 4.69 6.92
CA ALA A 67 1.29 3.26 6.74
C ALA A 67 2.01 2.75 5.48
N LEU A 68 1.94 3.49 4.37
CA LEU A 68 2.64 3.13 3.13
C LEU A 68 4.16 3.27 3.29
N GLN A 69 4.63 4.35 3.92
CA GLN A 69 6.06 4.56 4.16
C GLN A 69 6.63 3.51 5.10
N LEU A 70 5.93 3.14 6.16
CA LEU A 70 6.36 2.09 7.10
C LEU A 70 6.56 0.73 6.41
N LEU A 71 5.77 0.44 5.39
CA LEU A 71 5.81 -0.82 4.63
C LEU A 71 6.66 -0.73 3.36
N GLU A 72 7.30 0.41 3.09
CA GLU A 72 8.01 0.71 1.85
C GLU A 72 7.14 0.46 0.59
N ALA A 73 5.84 0.70 0.72
CA ALA A 73 4.82 0.38 -0.29
C ALA A 73 4.38 1.59 -1.14
N GLY A 74 4.85 2.80 -0.81
CA GLY A 74 4.50 4.04 -1.49
C GLY A 74 4.47 5.24 -0.55
N GLY A 75 3.82 6.31 -0.98
CA GLY A 75 3.55 7.49 -0.17
C GLY A 75 2.45 8.36 -0.79
N ILE A 76 2.03 9.38 -0.06
CA ILE A 76 1.12 10.40 -0.59
C ILE A 76 1.87 11.34 -1.54
N ASP A 77 1.26 11.64 -2.69
CA ASP A 77 1.78 12.62 -3.64
C ASP A 77 1.10 13.98 -3.45
N GLY A 78 -0.21 13.98 -3.17
CA GLY A 78 -0.96 15.18 -2.89
C GLY A 78 -2.47 14.98 -2.92
N ASN A 79 -3.20 16.09 -2.97
CA ASN A 79 -4.65 16.11 -3.10
C ASN A 79 -5.08 17.26 -4.03
N GLU A 80 -6.29 17.16 -4.56
CA GLU A 80 -6.86 18.10 -5.52
C GLU A 80 -8.37 18.24 -5.30
N PHE A 81 -8.90 19.43 -5.62
CA PHE A 81 -10.33 19.61 -5.85
C PHE A 81 -10.65 19.41 -7.34
N GLY A 82 -11.42 18.37 -7.64
CA GLY A 82 -12.01 18.15 -8.96
C GLY A 82 -13.32 18.92 -9.15
N ASP A 83 -13.97 18.70 -10.29
CA ASP A 83 -15.37 19.12 -10.50
C ASP A 83 -16.28 18.32 -9.55
N ASP A 84 -16.59 18.94 -8.41
CA ASP A 84 -17.40 18.40 -7.30
C ASP A 84 -16.81 17.17 -6.59
N SER A 85 -15.48 17.05 -6.55
CA SER A 85 -14.82 16.03 -5.73
C SER A 85 -13.60 16.55 -5.02
N TYR A 86 -13.22 15.84 -3.96
CA TYR A 86 -11.92 15.92 -3.35
C TYR A 86 -11.19 14.61 -3.63
N ASP A 87 -10.02 14.68 -4.25
CA ASP A 87 -9.26 13.53 -4.73
C ASP A 87 -7.90 13.49 -4.01
N VAL A 88 -7.51 12.31 -3.51
CA VAL A 88 -6.24 12.07 -2.82
C VAL A 88 -5.41 11.08 -3.62
N TYR A 89 -4.15 11.42 -3.86
CA TYR A 89 -3.24 10.70 -4.74
C TYR A 89 -2.14 10.03 -3.93
N PHE A 90 -2.03 8.71 -4.10
CA PHE A 90 -0.94 7.91 -3.58
C PHE A 90 -0.16 7.26 -4.73
N VAL A 91 1.15 7.22 -4.58
CA VAL A 91 2.09 6.73 -5.60
C VAL A 91 3.02 5.67 -5.01
N GLY A 92 3.33 4.63 -5.79
CA GLY A 92 4.20 3.56 -5.33
C GLY A 92 4.39 2.44 -6.34
N PRO A 93 5.13 1.38 -5.96
CA PRO A 93 5.53 0.31 -6.88
C PRO A 93 4.41 -0.67 -7.26
N ASP A 94 3.31 -0.75 -6.50
CA ASP A 94 2.20 -1.68 -6.74
C ASP A 94 0.88 -1.17 -6.15
N ARG A 95 -0.07 -0.77 -7.01
CA ARG A 95 -1.38 -0.23 -6.59
C ARG A 95 -2.27 -1.21 -5.85
N ARG A 96 -2.09 -2.52 -6.03
CA ARG A 96 -2.88 -3.51 -5.29
C ARG A 96 -2.42 -3.56 -3.84
N ILE A 97 -1.10 -3.62 -3.64
CA ILE A 97 -0.51 -3.60 -2.29
C ILE A 97 -0.87 -2.28 -1.59
N MET A 98 -0.73 -1.16 -2.29
CA MET A 98 -1.14 0.14 -1.73
C MET A 98 -2.61 0.14 -1.31
N TRP A 99 -3.52 -0.34 -2.17
CA TRP A 99 -4.94 -0.39 -1.81
C TRP A 99 -5.24 -1.32 -0.63
N GLU A 100 -4.60 -2.49 -0.54
CA GLU A 100 -4.75 -3.40 0.60
C GLU A 100 -4.33 -2.74 1.94
N VAL A 101 -3.37 -1.80 1.90
CA VAL A 101 -2.95 -1.01 3.07
C VAL A 101 -3.93 0.14 3.35
N LEU A 102 -4.35 0.86 2.32
CA LEU A 102 -5.18 2.07 2.45
C LEU A 102 -6.65 1.77 2.75
N GLU A 103 -7.22 0.71 2.18
CA GLU A 103 -8.63 0.34 2.31
C GLU A 103 -9.11 0.32 3.77
N PRO A 104 -8.48 -0.38 4.73
CA PRO A 104 -8.96 -0.42 6.11
C PRO A 104 -8.86 0.94 6.84
N ILE A 105 -7.93 1.81 6.42
CA ILE A 105 -7.76 3.16 6.98
C ILE A 105 -8.92 4.04 6.52
N PHE A 106 -9.19 4.03 5.21
CA PHE A 106 -10.25 4.84 4.61
C PHE A 106 -11.66 4.27 4.82
N ALA A 107 -11.81 2.98 5.14
CA ALA A 107 -13.08 2.39 5.54
C ALA A 107 -13.69 3.03 6.79
N ASN A 108 -12.86 3.63 7.65
CA ASN A 108 -13.29 4.29 8.89
C ASN A 108 -13.08 5.82 8.84
N ALA A 109 -12.89 6.37 7.65
CA ALA A 109 -12.68 7.80 7.47
C ALA A 109 -13.93 8.61 7.91
N PRO A 110 -13.76 9.85 8.40
CA PRO A 110 -14.87 10.71 8.79
C PRO A 110 -15.85 11.00 7.65
N VAL A 111 -15.34 11.02 6.42
CA VAL A 111 -16.13 11.14 5.18
C VAL A 111 -15.93 9.86 4.37
N PRO A 112 -17.01 9.18 3.95
CA PRO A 112 -16.89 7.96 3.18
C PRO A 112 -16.32 8.25 1.78
N TRP A 113 -15.36 7.44 1.34
CA TRP A 113 -14.88 7.47 -0.03
C TRP A 113 -15.97 6.96 -1.00
N THR A 114 -15.96 7.45 -2.23
CA THR A 114 -16.96 7.09 -3.25
C THR A 114 -16.41 6.08 -4.25
N SER A 115 -15.18 6.32 -4.71
CA SER A 115 -14.49 5.42 -5.63
C SER A 115 -12.99 5.49 -5.44
N VAL A 116 -12.32 4.43 -5.86
CA VAL A 116 -10.86 4.35 -5.92
C VAL A 116 -10.44 3.88 -7.30
N GLU A 117 -9.47 4.56 -7.89
CA GLU A 117 -8.88 4.16 -9.16
C GLU A 117 -7.48 3.61 -8.94
N LEU A 118 -7.28 2.38 -9.39
CA LEU A 118 -5.99 1.70 -9.37
C LEU A 118 -5.36 1.81 -10.76
N ARG A 119 -4.45 2.77 -10.93
CA ARG A 119 -3.84 3.14 -12.22
C ARG A 119 -2.41 2.61 -12.40
N ARG A 120 -2.02 2.27 -13.62
CA ARG A 120 -0.62 2.05 -14.04
C ARG A 120 -0.09 3.33 -14.67
N GLY A 121 0.63 4.13 -13.89
CA GLY A 121 0.91 5.52 -14.25
C GLY A 121 -0.30 6.43 -14.04
N LEU A 122 -0.05 7.74 -13.87
CA LEU A 122 -1.10 8.71 -13.55
C LEU A 122 -2.11 8.89 -14.70
N GLU A 123 -1.62 8.79 -15.94
CA GLU A 123 -2.39 8.95 -17.18
C GLU A 123 -2.99 7.64 -17.71
N ASP A 124 -3.16 6.61 -16.86
CA ASP A 124 -3.76 5.33 -17.26
C ASP A 124 -5.16 5.53 -17.86
N GLU A 125 -5.32 5.20 -19.15
CA GLU A 125 -6.59 5.31 -19.86
C GLU A 125 -7.60 4.21 -19.47
N ALA A 126 -7.16 3.15 -18.78
CA ALA A 126 -7.99 2.01 -18.41
C ALA A 126 -7.77 1.55 -16.96
N PRO A 127 -8.02 2.41 -15.96
CA PRO A 127 -7.78 2.09 -14.56
C PRO A 127 -8.79 1.06 -14.04
N VAL A 128 -8.40 0.31 -13.01
CA VAL A 128 -9.35 -0.55 -12.28
C VAL A 128 -10.08 0.31 -11.26
N VAL A 129 -11.40 0.41 -11.39
CA VAL A 129 -12.23 1.22 -10.49
C VAL A 129 -12.90 0.35 -9.45
N VAL A 130 -12.66 0.66 -8.18
CA VAL A 130 -13.36 0.11 -7.01
C VAL A 130 -14.38 1.13 -6.54
N ARG A 131 -15.61 0.69 -6.28
CA ARG A 131 -16.71 1.56 -5.79
C ARG A 131 -17.05 1.17 -4.37
N ALA A 132 -17.36 2.16 -3.52
CA ALA A 132 -17.80 1.89 -2.16
C ALA A 132 -19.09 1.08 -2.19
N ALA A 133 -19.20 0.11 -1.29
CA ALA A 133 -20.46 -0.60 -1.08
C ALA A 133 -21.49 0.42 -0.53
N ARG A 134 -22.65 0.49 -1.19
CA ARG A 134 -23.77 1.35 -0.79
C ARG A 134 -24.44 0.85 0.48
#